data_AF-A0A2D5AB51-F1
#
_entry.id   AF-A0A2D5AB51-F1
#
_cell.length_a   1.000
_cell.length_b   1.000
_cell.length_c   1.000
_cell.angle_alpha   90.00
_cell.angle_beta   90.00
_cell.angle_gamma   90.00
#
_symmetry.space_group_name_H-M   'P 1'
#
loop_
_entity.id
_entity.type
_entity.pdbx_description
1 polymer ?
#
loop_
_entity_poly.entity_id
_entity_poly.type
_entity_poly.pdbx_seq_one_letter_code
_entity_poly.pdbx_strand_id
1 'polypeptide(L)' 'MLPLQLTPHPVLTELVEAGRKRGWICYEEVNTCLPDCYVDPDAVDAFVTLVRLEGIELIDE' A
#
# COMPACT_ATOMS: atom_id res chain seq x y z
N MET A 1 -19.56 6.06 4.13
CA MET A 1 -19.04 6.50 5.44
C MET A 1 -17.65 5.91 5.56
N LEU A 2 -16.62 6.66 5.15
CA LEU A 2 -15.23 6.22 5.25
C LEU A 2 -14.40 7.41 5.69
N PRO A 3 -13.88 7.40 6.92
CA PRO A 3 -12.59 7.96 7.20
C PRO A 3 -11.70 6.77 7.51
N LEU A 4 -11.26 6.04 6.47
CA LEU A 4 -9.99 5.34 6.58
C LEU A 4 -8.95 6.45 6.64
N GLN A 5 -8.75 7.01 7.84
CA GLN A 5 -7.55 7.75 8.13
C GLN A 5 -6.45 6.70 8.08
N LEU A 6 -5.91 6.51 6.87
CA LEU A 6 -4.51 6.15 6.68
C LEU A 6 -3.71 7.26 7.37
N THR A 7 -3.68 7.24 8.71
CA THR A 7 -2.65 7.96 9.45
C THR A 7 -1.36 7.47 8.83
N PRO A 8 -0.52 8.36 8.25
CA PRO A 8 0.67 7.94 7.52
C PRO A 8 1.57 7.24 8.52
N HIS A 9 1.44 5.92 8.56
CA HIS A 9 2.32 5.10 9.36
C HIS A 9 3.68 5.24 8.69
N PRO A 10 4.76 5.51 9.42
CA PRO A 10 6.08 5.74 8.84
C PRO A 10 6.48 4.62 7.87
N VAL A 11 6.07 3.39 8.19
CA VAL A 11 6.26 2.20 7.35
C VAL A 11 5.55 2.29 5.99
N LEU A 12 4.32 2.81 5.91
CA LEU A 12 3.62 2.99 4.63
C LEU A 12 4.28 4.06 3.77
N THR A 13 4.76 5.14 4.39
CA THR A 13 5.51 6.19 3.69
C THR A 13 6.80 5.63 3.11
N GLU A 14 7.55 4.85 3.90
CA GLU A 14 8.76 4.17 3.43
C GLU A 14 8.47 3.17 2.31
N LEU A 15 7.37 2.41 2.41
CA LEU A 15 6.94 1.48 1.38
C LEU A 15 6.63 2.19 0.05
N VAL A 16 5.90 3.30 0.10
CA VAL A 16 5.58 4.11 -1.08
C VAL A 16 6.84 4.75 -1.67
N GLU A 17 7.76 5.25 -0.84
CA GLU A 17 9.04 5.78 -1.33
C GLU A 17 9.92 4.70 -1.99
N ALA A 18 9.99 3.51 -1.39
CA ALA A 18 10.69 2.37 -1.95
C ALA A 18 10.05 1.94 -3.27
N GLY A 19 8.73 1.84 -3.30
CA GLY A 19 7.94 1.55 -4.49
C GLY A 19 8.14 2.55 -5.60
N ARG A 20 8.16 3.85 -5.27
CA ARG A 20 8.41 4.92 -6.23
C ARG A 20 9.82 4.88 -6.83
N LYS A 21 10.83 4.48 -6.05
CA LYS A 21 12.20 4.31 -6.55
C LYS A 21 12.34 3.09 -7.47
N ARG A 22 11.61 2.01 -7.18
CA ARG A 22 11.68 0.74 -7.92
C ARG A 22 10.74 0.71 -9.13
N GLY A 23 9.66 1.49 -9.09
CA GLY A 23 8.54 1.43 -10.02
C GLY A 23 7.51 0.36 -9.67
N TRP A 24 7.71 -0.40 -8.59
CA TRP A 24 6.81 -1.46 -8.16
C TRP A 24 6.88 -1.77 -6.66
N ILE A 25 5.82 -2.38 -6.10
CA ILE A 25 5.70 -2.87 -4.72
C ILE A 25 5.12 -4.29 -4.71
N CYS A 26 5.61 -5.19 -3.84
CA CYS A 26 5.03 -6.52 -3.68
C CYS A 26 3.78 -6.52 -2.78
N TYR A 27 2.78 -7.35 -3.12
CA TYR A 27 1.61 -7.56 -2.25
C TYR A 27 2.01 -8.09 -0.87
N GLU A 28 3.03 -8.94 -0.75
CA GLU A 28 3.58 -9.37 0.55
C GLU A 28 4.14 -8.21 1.38
N GLU A 29 4.86 -7.26 0.76
CA GLU A 29 5.39 -6.09 1.46
C GLU A 29 4.24 -5.20 1.98
N VAL A 30 3.19 -5.02 1.18
CA VAL A 30 1.96 -4.32 1.58
C VAL A 30 1.30 -5.02 2.77
N ASN A 31 1.10 -6.34 2.69
CA ASN A 31 0.51 -7.14 3.76
C ASN A 31 1.35 -7.14 5.05
N THR A 32 2.68 -7.08 4.93
CA THR A 32 3.60 -7.02 6.09
C THR A 32 3.61 -5.64 6.73
N CYS A 33 3.42 -4.58 5.94
CA CYS A 33 3.40 -3.19 6.40
C CYS A 33 2.03 -2.76 6.95
N LEU A 34 0.96 -3.39 6.48
CA LEU A 34 -0.38 -3.24 7.03
C LEU A 34 -0.44 -4.00 8.36
N PRO A 35 -0.82 -3.34 9.47
CA PRO A 35 -1.07 -4.05 10.72
C PRO A 35 -2.19 -5.08 10.51
N ASP A 36 -2.15 -6.22 11.20
CA ASP A 36 -3.12 -7.33 11.07
C ASP A 36 -4.61 -6.92 11.20
N CYS A 37 -4.89 -5.74 11.75
CA CYS A 37 -6.24 -5.17 11.84
C CYS A 37 -6.75 -4.53 10.53
N TYR A 38 -5.88 -4.38 9.52
CA TYR A 38 -6.11 -3.69 8.24
C TYR A 38 -6.06 -4.63 7.03
N VAL A 39 -6.13 -5.95 7.27
CA VAL A 39 -6.28 -6.98 6.22
C VAL A 39 -7.73 -6.98 5.71
N ASP A 40 -8.26 -5.80 5.39
CA ASP A 40 -9.53 -5.66 4.70
C ASP A 40 -9.23 -5.66 3.20
N PRO A 41 -9.80 -6.61 2.42
CA PRO A 41 -9.64 -6.62 0.97
C PRO A 41 -10.03 -5.30 0.31
N ASP A 42 -10.98 -4.54 0.87
CA ASP A 42 -11.38 -3.23 0.34
C ASP A 42 -10.28 -2.17 0.55
N ALA A 43 -9.53 -2.24 1.65
CA ALA A 43 -8.43 -1.31 1.94
C ALA A 43 -7.22 -1.58 1.03
N VAL A 44 -6.94 -2.86 0.76
CA VAL A 44 -5.89 -3.27 -0.20
C VAL A 44 -6.24 -2.80 -1.60
N ASP A 45 -7.49 -2.97 -2.05
CA ASP A 45 -7.94 -2.50 -3.37
C ASP A 45 -7.82 -0.98 -3.54
N ALA A 46 -8.19 -0.23 -2.49
CA ALA A 46 -8.02 1.23 -2.47
C ALA A 46 -6.53 1.64 -2.53
N PHE A 47 -5.66 0.94 -1.80
CA PHE A 47 -4.22 1.19 -1.84
C PHE A 47 -3.64 0.86 -3.22
N VAL A 48 -4.02 -0.27 -3.82
CA VAL A 48 -3.61 -0.69 -5.16
C VAL A 48 -3.98 0.37 -6.20
N THR A 49 -5.19 0.91 -6.10
CA THR A 49 -5.66 1.98 -6.98
C THR A 49 -4.83 3.25 -6.83
N LEU A 50 -4.52 3.67 -5.58
CA LEU A 50 -3.68 4.84 -5.31
C LEU A 50 -2.25 4.68 -5.83
N VAL A 51 -1.64 3.52 -5.61
CA VAL A 51 -0.27 3.21 -6.02
C VAL A 51 -0.16 3.18 -7.56
N ARG A 52 -1.17 2.62 -8.25
CA ARG A 52 -1.26 2.67 -9.72
C ARG A 52 -1.39 4.09 -10.26
N LEU A 53 -2.12 4.98 -9.57
CA LEU A 53 -2.23 6.39 -9.96
C LEU A 53 -0.89 7.14 -9.85
N GLU A 54 -0.05 6.74 -8.88
CA GLU A 54 1.31 7.27 -8.71
C GLU A 54 2.33 6.64 -9.70
N GLY A 55 1.89 5.72 -10.57
CA GLY A 55 2.74 5.07 -11.57
C GLY A 55 3.60 3.93 -11.01
N ILE A 56 3.19 3.37 -9.88
CA ILE A 56 3.86 2.24 -9.23
C ILE A 56 3.04 0.98 -9.54
N GLU A 57 3.68 -0.07 -10.04
CA GLU A 57 3.04 -1.38 -10.26
C GLU A 57 2.98 -2.21 -8.98
N LEU A 58 1.89 -2.94 -8.77
CA LEU A 58 1.86 -3.97 -7.74
C LEU A 58 2.07 -5.34 -8.37
N ILE A 59 3.01 -6.08 -7.82
CA ILE A 59 3.36 -7.43 -8.26
C ILE A 59 3.04 -8.45 -7.16
N ASP A 60 2.53 -9.60 -7.57
CA ASP A 60 2.49 -10.82 -6.75
C ASP A 60 3.85 -11.49 -6.95
N GLU A 61 4.79 -11.26 -6.03
CA GLU A 61 6.02 -12.04 -5.91
C GLU A 61 5.86 -13.04 -4.76
#